data_AF-A0AAU8BHG9-F1
#
_entry.id   AF-A0AAU8BHG9-F1
#
_cell.length_a   1.000
_cell.length_b   1.000
_cell.length_c   1.000
_cell.angle_alpha   90.00
_cell.angle_beta   90.00
_cell.angle_gamma   90.00
#
_symmetry.space_group_name_H-M   'P 1'
#
loop_
_entity.id
_entity.type
_entity.pdbx_description
1 polymer ?
#
loop_
_entity_poly.entity_id
_entity_poly.type
_entity_poly.pdbx_seq_one_letter_code
_entity_poly.pdbx_strand_id
1 'polypeptide(L)' 'MIEWLFNPWVIIIVVLAVVIGNIAALKHTANMKFDQSDKVDSRKNQLDRLNELDKKKYSDTPNDEHNKPQ' A
#
# COMPACT_ATOMS: atom_id res chain seq x y z
N MET A 1 -38.04 16.81 27.19
CA MET A 1 -37.38 16.41 25.92
C MET A 1 -35.90 16.81 25.89
N ILE A 2 -35.57 18.09 26.11
CA ILE A 2 -34.18 18.60 26.06
C ILE A 2 -33.28 18.09 27.20
N GLU A 3 -33.85 17.77 28.36
CA GLU A 3 -33.12 17.21 29.51
C GLU A 3 -32.43 15.86 29.22
N TRP A 4 -32.96 15.07 28.28
CA TRP A 4 -32.33 13.81 27.88
C TRP A 4 -31.06 14.07 27.04
N LEU A 5 -31.05 15.14 26.24
CA LEU A 5 -29.90 15.55 25.43
C LEU A 5 -28.76 16.11 26.30
N PHE A 6 -29.09 16.80 27.40
CA PHE A 6 -28.11 17.35 28.34
C PHE A 6 -27.70 16.37 29.45
N ASN A 7 -28.05 15.09 29.33
CA ASN A 7 -27.57 14.08 30.25
C ASN A 7 -26.04 13.92 30.08
N PRO A 8 -25.23 13.98 31.15
CA PRO A 8 -23.78 13.90 31.08
C PRO A 8 -23.29 12.66 30.29
N TRP A 9 -24.01 11.55 30.38
CA TRP A 9 -23.70 10.34 29.63
C TRP A 9 -23.87 10.50 28.11
N VAL A 10 -24.93 11.19 27.69
CA VAL A 10 -25.27 11.38 26.27
C VAL A 10 -24.27 12.34 25.61
N ILE A 11 -23.89 13.41 26.32
CA ILE A 11 -22.89 14.37 25.85
C ILE A 11 -21.55 13.68 25.56
N ILE A 12 -21.10 12.77 26.44
CA ILE A 12 -19.85 12.02 26.27
C ILE A 12 -19.89 11.15 25.00
N ILE A 13 -20.99 10.46 24.75
CA ILE A 13 -21.16 9.62 23.55
C ILE A 13 -21.07 10.48 22.28
N VAL A 14 -21.73 11.64 22.27
CA VAL A 14 -21.69 12.55 21.12
C VAL A 14 -20.28 13.07 20.87
N VAL A 15 -19.55 13.46 21.92
CA VAL A 15 -18.15 13.92 21.79
C VAL A 15 -17.26 12.80 21.27
N LEU A 16 -17.36 11.59 21.80
CA LEU A 16 -16.60 10.43 21.31
C LEU A 16 -16.95 10.10 19.85
N ALA A 17 -18.23 10.18 19.46
CA ALA A 17 -18.66 9.96 18.09
C ALA A 17 -18.08 11.01 17.13
N VAL A 18 -18.00 12.28 17.52
CA VAL A 18 -17.37 13.35 16.72
C VAL A 18 -15.86 13.15 16.63
N VAL A 19 -15.20 12.78 17.73
CA VAL A 19 -13.76 12.51 17.75
C VAL A 19 -13.42 11.31 16.86
N ILE A 20 -14.13 10.19 17.01
CA ILE A 20 -13.94 8.98 16.20
C ILE A 20 -14.36 9.24 14.75
N GLY A 21 -15.42 10.01 14.49
CA GLY A 21 -15.87 10.40 13.16
C GLY A 21 -14.82 11.26 12.42
N ASN A 22 -14.20 12.21 13.12
CA ASN A 22 -13.08 12.98 12.58
C ASN A 22 -11.84 12.12 12.36
N ILE A 23 -11.50 11.23 13.31
CA ILE A 23 -10.40 10.28 13.14
C ILE A 23 -10.69 9.31 11.99
N ALA A 24 -11.93 8.89 11.78
CA ALA A 24 -12.32 8.02 10.68
C ALA A 24 -12.23 8.74 9.33
N ALA A 25 -12.61 10.01 9.26
CA ALA A 25 -12.41 10.85 8.08
C ALA A 25 -10.91 11.07 7.79
N LEU A 26 -10.11 11.35 8.83
CA LEU A 26 -8.67 11.48 8.73
C LEU A 26 -8.00 10.14 8.40
N LYS A 27 -8.48 9.01 8.93
CA LYS A 27 -8.01 7.67 8.60
C LYS A 27 -8.39 7.34 7.16
N HIS A 28 -9.57 7.72 6.69
CA HIS A 28 -9.95 7.55 5.30
C HIS A 28 -9.11 8.43 4.35
N THR A 29 -8.68 9.62 4.78
CA THR A 29 -7.78 10.48 3.99
C THR A 29 -6.30 10.07 4.07
N ALA A 30 -5.82 9.63 5.23
CA ALA A 30 -4.42 9.24 5.45
C ALA A 30 -4.14 7.77 5.05
N ASN A 31 -5.16 6.91 4.99
CA ASN A 31 -5.03 5.53 4.52
C ASN A 31 -4.94 5.42 2.98
N MET A 32 -4.83 6.53 2.26
CA MET A 32 -4.45 6.53 0.83
C MET A 32 -3.00 6.08 0.61
N LYS A 33 -2.18 6.03 1.67
CA LYS A 33 -0.80 5.52 1.61
C LYS A 33 -0.63 4.06 2.02
N PHE A 34 -1.58 3.46 2.73
CA PHE A 34 -1.43 2.06 3.18
C PHE A 34 -1.85 1.04 2.10
N ASP A 35 -2.78 1.39 1.20
CA ASP A 35 -3.04 0.60 -0.03
C ASP A 35 -1.87 0.70 -1.03
N GLN A 36 -1.05 1.75 -0.91
CA GLN A 36 0.14 1.91 -1.74
C GLN A 36 1.31 1.05 -1.24
N SER A 37 1.42 0.74 0.07
CA SER A 37 2.43 -0.19 0.58
C SER A 37 2.27 -1.61 0.01
N ASP A 38 1.04 -2.16 0.00
CA ASP A 38 0.78 -3.48 -0.62
C ASP A 38 1.05 -3.47 -2.14
N LYS A 39 0.75 -2.36 -2.83
CA LYS A 39 1.09 -2.18 -4.26
C LYS A 39 2.57 -1.96 -4.53
N VAL A 40 3.32 -1.39 -3.58
CA VAL A 40 4.76 -1.18 -3.72
C VAL A 40 5.53 -2.48 -3.49
N ASP A 41 5.11 -3.29 -2.51
CA ASP A 41 5.71 -4.61 -2.27
C ASP A 41 5.45 -5.59 -3.42
N SER A 42 4.23 -5.57 -3.99
CA SER A 42 3.93 -6.36 -5.20
C SER A 42 4.70 -5.88 -6.43
N ARG A 43 4.91 -4.56 -6.60
CA ARG A 43 5.74 -4.01 -7.69
C ARG A 43 7.22 -4.35 -7.54
N LYS A 44 7.76 -4.31 -6.31
CA LYS A 44 9.14 -4.73 -6.02
C LYS A 44 9.36 -6.22 -6.34
N ASN A 45 8.45 -7.09 -5.90
CA ASN A 45 8.54 -8.53 -6.19
C ASN A 45 8.48 -8.84 -7.70
N GLN A 46 7.66 -8.10 -8.48
CA GLN A 46 7.69 -8.25 -9.93
C GLN A 46 9.02 -7.78 -10.54
N LEU A 47 9.57 -6.64 -10.10
CA LEU A 47 10.85 -6.16 -10.62
C LEU A 47 11.98 -7.16 -10.40
N ASP A 48 12.06 -7.75 -9.20
CA ASP A 48 13.09 -8.75 -8.87
C ASP A 48 12.97 -9.99 -9.76
N ARG A 49 11.74 -10.47 -9.99
CA ARG A 49 11.48 -11.60 -10.91
C ARG A 49 11.88 -11.30 -12.35
N LEU A 50 11.61 -10.09 -12.85
CA LEU A 50 12.03 -9.71 -14.21
C LEU A 50 13.57 -9.65 -14.32
N ASN A 51 14.24 -9.12 -13.30
CA ASN A 51 15.71 -9.06 -13.28
C ASN A 51 16.35 -10.45 -13.27
N GLU A 52 15.76 -11.41 -12.54
CA GLU A 52 16.22 -12.81 -12.56
C GLU A 52 15.99 -13.49 -13.92
N LEU A 53 14.84 -13.25 -14.55
CA LEU A 53 14.53 -13.79 -15.88
C LEU A 53 15.47 -13.27 -16.96
N ASP A 54 15.81 -11.98 -16.91
CA ASP A 54 16.73 -11.37 -17.88
C ASP A 54 18.16 -11.91 -17.70
N LYS A 55 18.60 -12.05 -16.44
CA LYS A 55 19.88 -12.69 -16.12
C LYS A 55 19.94 -14.14 -16.59
N LYS A 56 18.86 -14.89 -16.46
CA LYS A 56 18.75 -16.26 -16.99
C LYS A 56 18.82 -16.28 -18.52
N LYS A 57 18.07 -15.41 -19.19
CA LYS A 57 18.02 -15.34 -20.65
C LYS A 57 19.38 -14.95 -21.25
N TYR A 58 20.13 -14.07 -20.58
CA TYR A 58 21.51 -13.74 -20.94
C TYR A 58 22.51 -14.86 -20.62
N SER A 59 22.30 -15.64 -19.56
CA SER A 59 23.18 -16.78 -19.25
C SER A 59 22.89 -18.05 -20.07
N ASP A 60 21.65 -18.22 -20.53
CA ASP A 60 21.21 -19.35 -21.37
C ASP A 60 21.36 -19.07 -22.88
N THR A 61 21.73 -17.83 -23.28
CA THR A 61 22.23 -17.60 -24.64
C THR A 61 23.71 -18.02 -24.63
N PRO A 62 24.07 -19.18 -25.20
CA PRO A 62 25.44 -19.64 -25.18
C PRO A 62 26.29 -18.67 -26.01
N ASN A 63 27.55 -18.55 -25.60
CA ASN A 63 28.60 -17.83 -26.31
C ASN A 63 28.91 -18.48 -27.67
N ASP A 64 27.95 -18.47 -28.60
CA ASP A 64 28.06 -19.02 -29.94
C ASP A 64 27.93 -17.91 -30.99
N GLU A 65 28.65 -16.79 -30.85
CA GLU A 65 28.94 -15.95 -32.02
C GLU A 65 30.12 -14.99 -31.85
N HIS A 66 31.30 -15.50 -31.48
CA HIS A 66 32.55 -14.85 -31.93
C HIS A 66 33.73 -15.82 -32.07
N ASN A 67 33.70 -16.68 -33.10
CA ASN A 67 34.93 -17.22 -33.70
C ASN A 67 34.88 -17.15 -35.24
N LYS A 68 35.62 -16.15 -35.77
CA LYS A 68 36.23 -15.92 -37.12
C LYS A 68 35.34 -15.86 -38.38
N PRO A 69 35.74 -15.14 -39.47
CA PRO A 69 37.10 -15.02 -40.06
C PRO A 69 37.60 -13.54 -40.19
N GLN A 70 38.89 -13.23 -40.23
CA GLN A 70 39.84 -13.48 -41.35
C GLN A 70 41.22 -13.87 -40.86
#